data_AF-A0A2G6G1F7-F1
#
_entry.id   AF-A0A2G6G1F7-F1
#
_cell.length_a   1.000
_cell.length_b   1.000
_cell.length_c   1.000
_cell.angle_alpha   90.00
_cell.angle_beta   90.00
_cell.angle_gamma   90.00
#
_symmetry.space_group_name_H-M   'P 1'
#
loop_
_entity.id
_entity.type
_entity.pdbx_description
1 polymer ?
#
loop_
_entity_poly.entity_id
_entity_poly.type
_entity_poly.pdbx_seq_one_letter_code
_entity_poly.pdbx_strand_id
1 'polypeptide(L)'
;MKKFITLITYILLIITTFIIPINSSIFTLNMSNIVETDQADEPFIVQPNTIVLTKLDNPDDLFTFAIDSSKKLTDRERAQLTFTGTLTDYLKNAHALTLEDFNYEIEDSAQRVIYHIKSLKKQRAFTSEDLSISVALMDETLQLDTYLFTAADALKPNGMTDQSVTAALVPIYYNSDRDVQYPVYTKLKAGKNSFRRIINTLANTPNYPGIVERTQFPYISYVWYSAGTLELKMLSSELTEFSDPTVAENTLKCLLNTVKDFSGDLVVNKVSLIIDETKSSLAFGNIAIDEPFTVDRNPQVYLPLLQNGQLTWLPKDITSRETADETIKQIIIAYQHPYGVCKCSEISPLLAKTVELEQANVVGNTLRLSFNNALAEYCKDHTDYPATLIEGLALSATTLPDIDSIELYIGETKLNKLGNYAFDNPILRPLYFNVDLNYIK
;
A
#
# COMPACT_ATOMS: atom_id res chain seq x y z
N MET A 1 -38.91 -46.39 21.79
CA MET A 1 -38.18 -45.17 21.35
C MET A 1 -37.35 -45.36 20.09
N LYS A 2 -36.49 -46.39 19.94
CA LYS A 2 -35.66 -46.57 18.72
C LYS A 2 -36.44 -46.71 17.39
N LYS A 3 -37.63 -47.34 17.40
CA LYS A 3 -38.48 -47.49 16.21
C LYS A 3 -39.14 -46.20 15.73
N PHE A 4 -39.30 -45.20 16.62
CA PHE A 4 -39.95 -43.92 16.31
C PHE A 4 -39.01 -42.95 15.60
N ILE A 5 -37.73 -42.94 15.99
CA ILE A 5 -36.68 -42.11 15.40
C ILE A 5 -36.38 -42.57 13.96
N THR A 6 -36.35 -43.89 13.72
CA THR A 6 -36.08 -44.47 12.39
C THR A 6 -37.17 -44.13 11.37
N LEU A 7 -38.43 -44.06 11.80
CA LEU A 7 -39.56 -43.70 10.94
C LEU A 7 -39.51 -42.23 10.50
N ILE A 8 -39.11 -41.32 11.41
CA ILE A 8 -38.96 -39.88 11.13
C ILE A 8 -37.83 -39.65 10.11
N THR A 9 -36.73 -40.39 10.20
CA THR A 9 -35.61 -40.28 9.23
C THR A 9 -36.01 -40.74 7.83
N TYR A 10 -36.78 -41.83 7.69
CA TYR A 10 -37.26 -42.29 6.37
C TYR A 10 -38.29 -41.34 5.75
N ILE A 11 -39.18 -40.73 6.55
CA ILE A 11 -40.15 -39.73 6.08
C ILE A 11 -39.42 -38.48 5.57
N LEU A 12 -38.40 -38.00 6.29
CA LEU A 12 -37.58 -36.86 5.86
C LEU A 12 -36.81 -37.13 4.55
N LEU A 13 -36.30 -38.35 4.36
CA LEU A 13 -35.57 -38.72 3.14
C LEU A 13 -36.49 -38.84 1.92
N ILE A 14 -37.72 -39.33 2.11
CA ILE A 14 -38.74 -39.43 1.04
C ILE A 14 -39.26 -38.04 0.65
N ILE A 15 -39.41 -37.12 1.60
CA ILE A 15 -39.84 -35.74 1.32
C ILE A 15 -38.78 -34.98 0.51
N THR A 16 -37.48 -35.17 0.79
CA THR A 16 -36.40 -34.50 0.03
C THR A 16 -36.13 -35.11 -1.34
N THR A 17 -36.41 -36.40 -1.55
CA THR A 17 -36.20 -37.05 -2.86
C THR A 17 -37.43 -37.09 -3.75
N PHE A 18 -38.65 -37.01 -3.21
CA PHE A 18 -39.85 -37.29 -4.01
C PHE A 18 -40.98 -36.26 -3.98
N ILE A 19 -41.13 -35.36 -2.99
CA ILE A 19 -42.39 -34.60 -2.87
C ILE A 19 -42.23 -33.22 -2.21
N ILE A 20 -41.62 -32.22 -2.90
CA ILE A 20 -42.14 -30.83 -2.99
C ILE A 20 -41.66 -30.21 -4.32
N PRO A 21 -42.58 -29.89 -5.25
CA PRO A 21 -42.38 -29.09 -6.45
C PRO A 21 -42.89 -27.64 -6.27
N ILE A 22 -42.32 -26.64 -6.96
CA ILE A 22 -43.07 -25.54 -7.64
C ILE A 22 -42.28 -25.05 -8.88
N ASN A 23 -42.94 -25.20 -10.04
CA ASN A 23 -42.79 -24.54 -11.36
C ASN A 23 -41.40 -24.51 -12.03
N SER A 24 -41.24 -25.09 -13.22
CA SER A 24 -42.10 -24.82 -14.39
C SER A 24 -42.10 -25.99 -15.41
N SER A 25 -43.32 -26.43 -15.75
CA SER A 25 -43.77 -27.00 -17.04
C SER A 25 -42.93 -28.07 -17.75
N ILE A 26 -43.31 -29.35 -17.57
CA ILE A 26 -43.14 -30.48 -18.53
C ILE A 26 -44.44 -31.32 -18.41
N PHE A 27 -45.15 -31.76 -19.46
CA PHE A 27 -44.89 -33.03 -20.15
C PHE A 27 -45.75 -33.21 -21.42
N THR A 28 -45.15 -33.83 -22.44
CA THR A 28 -45.75 -34.97 -23.13
C THR A 28 -44.64 -35.92 -23.58
N LEU A 29 -44.75 -37.20 -23.23
CA LEU A 29 -43.88 -38.29 -23.68
C LEU A 29 -44.71 -39.19 -24.61
N ASN A 30 -44.22 -39.42 -25.84
CA ASN A 30 -44.79 -40.40 -26.76
C ASN A 30 -43.80 -41.56 -26.93
N MET A 31 -44.25 -42.75 -26.54
CA MET A 31 -43.53 -44.02 -26.52
C MET A 31 -43.94 -44.91 -27.70
N SER A 32 -43.97 -44.36 -28.91
CA SER A 32 -44.19 -45.16 -30.12
C SER A 32 -42.82 -45.60 -30.66
N ASN A 33 -42.63 -46.91 -30.72
CA ASN A 33 -41.55 -47.65 -31.40
C ASN A 33 -40.44 -48.18 -30.48
N ILE A 34 -40.89 -49.10 -29.64
CA ILE A 34 -40.16 -50.30 -29.22
C ILE A 34 -39.66 -51.05 -30.47
N VAL A 35 -38.33 -51.23 -30.56
CA VAL A 35 -37.55 -52.15 -31.40
C VAL A 35 -37.60 -51.95 -32.92
N GLU A 36 -36.49 -51.45 -33.48
CA GLU A 36 -35.92 -51.95 -34.74
C GLU A 36 -34.41 -51.68 -34.80
N THR A 37 -33.70 -52.61 -35.43
CA THR A 37 -32.25 -52.83 -35.45
C THR A 37 -31.46 -51.88 -36.34
N ASP A 38 -30.19 -51.73 -35.97
CA ASP A 38 -29.00 -51.43 -36.78
C ASP A 38 -28.83 -50.06 -37.45
N GLN A 39 -27.77 -49.38 -36.99
CA GLN A 39 -27.04 -48.26 -37.62
C GLN A 39 -27.85 -47.00 -37.93
N ALA A 40 -28.00 -46.16 -36.91
CA ALA A 40 -28.20 -44.73 -37.11
C ALA A 40 -27.02 -44.01 -36.45
N ASP A 41 -26.30 -43.24 -37.28
CA ASP A 41 -25.17 -42.39 -36.89
C ASP A 41 -25.47 -41.64 -35.59
N GLU A 42 -24.63 -41.85 -34.55
CA GLU A 42 -24.59 -40.90 -33.43
C GLU A 42 -24.37 -39.52 -34.04
N PRO A 43 -25.21 -38.51 -33.74
CA PRO A 43 -24.91 -37.16 -34.13
C PRO A 43 -23.55 -36.84 -33.50
N PHE A 44 -22.53 -36.63 -34.34
CA PHE A 44 -21.26 -36.08 -33.91
C PHE A 44 -21.60 -34.80 -33.14
N ILE A 45 -21.55 -34.87 -31.81
CA ILE A 45 -21.52 -33.68 -30.98
C ILE A 45 -20.14 -33.11 -31.27
N VAL A 46 -20.07 -32.24 -32.28
CA VAL A 46 -18.91 -31.39 -32.52
C VAL A 46 -18.81 -30.56 -31.26
N GLN A 47 -17.92 -30.95 -30.35
CA GLN A 47 -17.60 -30.10 -29.22
C GLN A 47 -17.20 -28.74 -29.81
N PRO A 48 -17.84 -27.65 -29.37
CA PRO A 48 -17.48 -26.32 -29.85
C PRO A 48 -15.97 -26.14 -29.62
N ASN A 49 -15.28 -25.68 -30.64
CA ASN A 49 -13.85 -25.46 -30.52
C ASN A 49 -13.65 -24.29 -29.56
N THR A 50 -13.20 -24.56 -28.34
CA THR A 50 -12.91 -23.51 -27.38
C THR A 50 -11.56 -22.93 -27.75
N ILE A 51 -11.55 -21.66 -28.14
CA ILE A 51 -10.33 -20.94 -28.48
C ILE A 51 -10.07 -19.90 -27.39
N VAL A 52 -8.85 -19.87 -26.88
CA VAL A 52 -8.40 -18.97 -25.82
C VAL A 52 -7.17 -18.22 -26.31
N LEU A 53 -7.15 -16.92 -26.05
CA LEU A 53 -5.98 -16.08 -26.26
C LEU A 53 -5.23 -15.93 -24.94
N THR A 54 -3.96 -16.33 -24.93
CA THR A 54 -3.10 -16.28 -23.75
C THR A 54 -1.90 -15.40 -24.03
N LYS A 55 -1.68 -14.36 -23.23
CA LYS A 55 -0.45 -13.57 -23.29
C LYS A 55 0.75 -14.41 -22.83
N LEU A 56 1.87 -14.32 -23.54
CA LEU A 56 3.14 -14.95 -23.17
C LEU A 56 4.21 -13.89 -22.91
N ASP A 57 5.04 -14.14 -21.90
CA ASP A 57 6.19 -13.28 -21.61
C ASP A 57 7.40 -13.76 -22.42
N ASN A 58 7.80 -12.98 -23.43
CA ASN A 58 9.05 -13.17 -24.16
C ASN A 58 9.87 -11.86 -24.14
N PRO A 59 11.07 -11.84 -23.54
CA PRO A 59 11.88 -10.62 -23.44
C PRO A 59 12.42 -10.12 -24.78
N ASP A 60 12.48 -10.97 -25.81
CA ASP A 60 13.07 -10.63 -27.11
C ASP A 60 12.05 -10.10 -28.14
N ASP A 61 10.76 -10.14 -27.83
CA ASP A 61 9.68 -9.68 -28.71
C ASP A 61 8.93 -8.50 -28.08
N LEU A 62 8.32 -7.65 -28.92
CA LEU A 62 7.49 -6.53 -28.45
C LEU A 62 6.19 -7.05 -27.81
N PHE A 63 5.63 -8.10 -28.39
CA PHE A 63 4.45 -8.79 -27.85
C PHE A 63 4.38 -10.23 -28.34
N THR A 64 4.10 -11.17 -27.44
CA THR A 64 3.93 -12.59 -27.76
C THR A 64 2.64 -13.11 -27.15
N PHE A 65 1.88 -13.89 -27.92
CA PHE A 65 0.66 -14.50 -27.44
C PHE A 65 0.43 -15.87 -28.09
N ALA A 66 -0.24 -16.74 -27.36
CA ALA A 66 -0.69 -18.03 -27.83
C ALA A 66 -2.18 -18.00 -28.16
N ILE A 67 -2.55 -18.71 -29.22
CA ILE A 67 -3.91 -19.18 -29.46
C ILE A 67 -3.95 -20.64 -29.03
N ASP A 68 -4.61 -20.90 -27.91
CA ASP A 68 -4.85 -22.24 -27.39
C ASP A 68 -6.26 -22.69 -27.84
N SER A 69 -6.39 -23.90 -28.38
CA SER A 69 -7.61 -24.40 -29.02
C SER A 69 -7.91 -25.82 -28.53
N SER A 70 -9.16 -26.10 -28.14
CA SER A 70 -9.55 -27.42 -27.64
C SER A 70 -9.41 -28.53 -28.69
N LYS A 71 -9.41 -28.16 -29.99
CA LYS A 71 -9.07 -29.04 -31.11
C LYS A 71 -7.89 -28.48 -31.92
N LYS A 72 -7.21 -29.36 -32.68
CA LYS A 72 -6.17 -28.95 -33.64
C LYS A 72 -6.77 -28.08 -34.75
N LEU A 73 -6.24 -26.87 -34.93
CA LEU A 73 -6.64 -26.00 -36.03
C LEU A 73 -6.16 -26.59 -37.37
N THR A 74 -6.99 -26.48 -38.41
CA THR A 74 -6.61 -26.84 -39.79
C THR A 74 -5.81 -25.70 -40.46
N ASP A 75 -5.11 -25.98 -41.56
CA ASP A 75 -4.42 -24.94 -42.35
C ASP A 75 -5.40 -23.89 -42.87
N ARG A 76 -6.62 -24.30 -43.21
CA ARG A 76 -7.69 -23.40 -43.66
C ARG A 76 -8.19 -22.49 -42.55
N GLU A 77 -8.43 -23.02 -41.35
CA GLU A 77 -8.82 -22.22 -40.18
C GLU A 77 -7.70 -21.24 -39.80
N ARG A 78 -6.44 -21.69 -39.81
CA ARG A 78 -5.28 -20.80 -39.60
C ARG A 78 -5.20 -19.68 -40.63
N ALA A 79 -5.39 -19.99 -41.90
CA ALA A 79 -5.37 -19.00 -42.99
C ALA A 79 -6.54 -18.00 -42.91
N GLN A 80 -7.58 -18.29 -42.14
CA GLN A 80 -8.73 -17.42 -41.91
C GLN A 80 -8.61 -16.56 -40.64
N LEU A 81 -7.56 -16.76 -39.82
CA LEU A 81 -7.33 -15.91 -38.67
C LEU A 81 -7.03 -14.49 -39.14
N THR A 82 -7.90 -13.55 -38.75
CA THR A 82 -7.66 -12.13 -38.97
C THR A 82 -7.24 -11.48 -37.66
N PHE A 83 -6.10 -10.79 -37.70
CA PHE A 83 -5.57 -10.06 -36.58
C PHE A 83 -5.83 -8.57 -36.78
N THR A 84 -6.53 -7.95 -35.84
CA THR A 84 -6.68 -6.50 -35.81
C THR A 84 -6.09 -5.99 -34.51
N GLY A 85 -5.05 -5.16 -34.63
CA GLY A 85 -4.54 -4.37 -33.52
C GLY A 85 -5.28 -3.04 -33.46
N THR A 86 -5.80 -2.69 -32.28
CA THR A 86 -6.33 -1.36 -32.01
C THR A 86 -5.51 -0.72 -30.92
N LEU A 87 -5.09 0.50 -31.18
CA LEU A 87 -4.34 1.33 -30.25
C LEU A 87 -5.28 2.39 -29.69
N THR A 88 -5.50 2.40 -28.39
CA THR A 88 -6.34 3.42 -27.75
C THR A 88 -5.46 4.46 -27.09
N ASP A 89 -5.59 5.73 -27.51
CA ASP A 89 -4.84 6.84 -26.91
C ASP A 89 -5.43 7.29 -25.56
N TYR A 90 -4.74 8.20 -24.85
CA TYR A 90 -5.18 8.72 -23.54
C TYR A 90 -6.53 9.47 -23.56
N LEU A 91 -7.00 9.87 -24.75
CA LEU A 91 -8.31 10.50 -24.94
C LEU A 91 -9.38 9.47 -25.32
N LYS A 92 -9.04 8.18 -25.28
CA LYS A 92 -9.87 7.04 -25.69
C LYS A 92 -10.21 7.02 -27.18
N ASN A 93 -9.40 7.67 -28.02
CA ASN A 93 -9.56 7.51 -29.46
C ASN A 93 -8.89 6.19 -29.89
N ALA A 94 -9.66 5.36 -30.58
CA ALA A 94 -9.17 4.11 -31.15
C ALA A 94 -8.53 4.37 -32.53
N HIS A 95 -7.30 3.90 -32.71
CA HIS A 95 -6.55 3.97 -33.96
C HIS A 95 -6.23 2.55 -34.42
N ALA A 96 -6.66 2.18 -35.63
CA ALA A 96 -6.36 0.87 -36.19
C ALA A 96 -4.86 0.75 -36.51
N LEU A 97 -4.25 -0.37 -36.14
CA LEU A 97 -2.86 -0.68 -36.44
C LEU A 97 -2.76 -1.61 -37.65
N THR A 98 -1.76 -1.36 -38.48
CA THR A 98 -1.25 -2.36 -39.42
C THR A 98 -0.11 -3.11 -38.73
N LEU A 99 -0.31 -4.39 -38.45
CA LEU A 99 0.70 -5.25 -37.86
C LEU A 99 1.70 -5.68 -38.94
N GLU A 100 3.00 -5.46 -38.73
CA GLU A 100 4.09 -5.87 -39.64
C GLU A 100 4.97 -6.94 -38.93
N ASP A 101 5.69 -7.77 -39.68
CA ASP A 101 6.61 -8.82 -39.19
C ASP A 101 6.00 -9.86 -38.23
N PHE A 102 4.93 -10.53 -38.67
CA PHE A 102 4.34 -11.68 -37.99
C PHE A 102 5.12 -12.96 -38.29
N ASN A 103 5.71 -13.57 -37.27
CA ASN A 103 6.17 -14.96 -37.32
C ASN A 103 5.39 -15.78 -36.30
N TYR A 104 5.09 -17.03 -36.64
CA TYR A 104 4.45 -17.96 -35.72
C TYR A 104 5.25 -19.24 -35.58
N GLU A 105 5.23 -19.79 -34.38
CA GLU A 105 5.83 -21.08 -34.05
C GLU A 105 4.73 -22.04 -33.57
N ILE A 106 4.86 -23.31 -33.96
CA ILE A 106 3.92 -24.37 -33.57
C ILE A 106 4.61 -25.22 -32.51
N GLU A 107 4.08 -25.18 -31.29
CA GLU A 107 4.55 -26.03 -30.21
C GLU A 107 3.82 -27.39 -30.23
N ASP A 108 4.53 -28.44 -29.81
CA ASP A 108 4.44 -29.86 -30.23
C ASP A 108 3.16 -30.64 -29.84
N SER A 109 2.02 -29.95 -29.72
CA SER A 109 0.68 -30.53 -29.53
C SER A 109 -0.38 -29.95 -30.47
N ALA A 110 -0.04 -29.14 -31.48
CA ALA A 110 -0.93 -28.68 -32.57
C ALA A 110 -2.27 -27.98 -32.17
N GLN A 111 -2.48 -27.80 -30.88
CA GLN A 111 -3.58 -27.11 -30.23
C GLN A 111 -3.16 -25.71 -29.77
N ARG A 112 -1.87 -25.38 -29.89
CA ARG A 112 -1.28 -24.09 -29.55
C ARG A 112 -0.53 -23.52 -30.73
N VAL A 113 -0.83 -22.28 -31.09
CA VAL A 113 -0.05 -21.50 -32.08
C VAL A 113 0.45 -20.25 -31.38
N ILE A 114 1.76 -20.03 -31.39
CA ILE A 114 2.39 -18.88 -30.75
C ILE A 114 2.69 -17.85 -31.83
N TYR A 115 2.28 -16.60 -31.59
CA TYR A 115 2.52 -15.47 -32.48
C TYR A 115 3.49 -14.50 -31.82
N HIS A 116 4.48 -14.08 -32.60
CA HIS A 116 5.51 -13.13 -32.20
C HIS A 116 5.34 -11.85 -33.02
N ILE A 117 5.15 -10.72 -32.32
CA ILE A 117 5.13 -9.39 -32.92
C ILE A 117 6.45 -8.72 -32.59
N LYS A 118 7.30 -8.55 -33.61
CA LYS A 118 8.66 -8.01 -33.45
C LYS A 118 8.73 -6.50 -33.59
N SER A 119 7.83 -5.90 -34.37
CA SER A 119 7.81 -4.44 -34.56
C SER A 119 6.40 -3.92 -34.87
N LEU A 120 6.16 -2.63 -34.60
CA LEU A 120 4.95 -1.91 -35.01
C LEU A 120 5.37 -0.63 -35.75
N LYS A 121 4.79 -0.40 -36.93
CA LYS A 121 5.09 0.80 -37.70
C LYS A 121 4.23 1.98 -37.24
N LYS A 122 4.78 2.80 -36.34
CA LYS A 122 4.12 4.01 -35.85
C LYS A 122 3.99 5.06 -36.95
N GLN A 123 2.76 5.47 -37.31
CA GLN A 123 2.56 6.62 -38.20
C GLN A 123 2.68 7.98 -37.48
N ARG A 124 2.56 8.03 -36.14
CA ARG A 124 2.78 9.23 -35.30
C ARG A 124 3.28 8.86 -33.90
N ALA A 125 3.90 9.82 -33.21
CA ALA A 125 4.28 9.71 -31.80
C ALA A 125 3.03 9.88 -30.91
N PHE A 126 2.65 8.84 -30.18
CA PHE A 126 1.58 8.89 -29.17
C PHE A 126 2.16 8.61 -27.77
N THR A 127 1.49 9.13 -26.74
CA THR A 127 2.04 9.30 -25.37
C THR A 127 1.48 8.33 -24.32
N SER A 128 0.58 7.41 -24.69
CA SER A 128 0.19 6.19 -23.97
C SER A 128 -0.78 5.38 -24.82
N GLU A 129 -0.64 4.05 -24.85
CA GLU A 129 -1.38 3.19 -25.77
C GLU A 129 -1.87 1.91 -25.05
N ASP A 130 -3.19 1.72 -24.94
CA ASP A 130 -3.77 0.39 -24.67
C ASP A 130 -3.78 -0.36 -26.01
N LEU A 131 -3.08 -1.50 -26.10
CA LEU A 131 -3.13 -2.36 -27.27
C LEU A 131 -4.21 -3.42 -27.07
N SER A 132 -5.27 -3.33 -27.84
CA SER A 132 -6.18 -4.45 -27.99
C SER A 132 -5.81 -5.23 -29.23
N ILE A 133 -5.46 -6.51 -29.05
CA ILE A 133 -5.37 -7.44 -30.17
C ILE A 133 -6.66 -8.24 -30.19
N SER A 134 -7.46 -8.01 -31.22
CA SER A 134 -8.59 -8.87 -31.52
C SER A 134 -8.17 -9.89 -32.57
N VAL A 135 -8.42 -11.15 -32.27
CA VAL A 135 -8.28 -12.26 -33.21
C VAL A 135 -9.67 -12.74 -33.53
N ALA A 136 -10.06 -12.63 -34.79
CA ALA A 136 -11.29 -13.24 -35.26
C ALA A 136 -10.98 -14.53 -36.00
N LEU A 137 -11.73 -15.58 -35.65
CA LEU A 137 -11.77 -16.84 -36.38
C LEU A 137 -13.24 -17.14 -36.69
N MET A 138 -13.59 -17.18 -37.98
CA MET A 138 -14.99 -17.33 -38.41
C MET A 138 -15.90 -16.24 -37.81
N ASP A 139 -16.96 -16.62 -37.09
CA ASP A 139 -17.94 -15.70 -36.48
C ASP A 139 -17.60 -15.30 -35.03
N GLU A 140 -16.50 -15.81 -34.47
CA GLU A 140 -16.05 -15.52 -33.10
C GLU A 140 -14.89 -14.52 -33.11
N THR A 141 -15.06 -13.41 -32.40
CA THR A 141 -13.99 -12.43 -32.15
C THR A 141 -13.53 -12.58 -30.70
N LEU A 142 -12.29 -12.99 -30.51
CA LEU A 142 -11.64 -13.04 -29.21
C LEU A 142 -10.76 -11.81 -29.05
N GLN A 143 -10.89 -11.13 -27.93
CA GLN A 143 -10.16 -9.90 -27.65
C GLN A 143 -9.16 -10.15 -26.52
N LEU A 144 -7.91 -9.79 -26.75
CA LEU A 144 -6.86 -9.77 -25.76
C LEU A 144 -6.42 -8.32 -25.57
N ASP A 145 -6.79 -7.75 -24.44
CA ASP A 145 -6.33 -6.42 -24.05
C ASP A 145 -4.98 -6.54 -23.33
N THR A 146 -3.98 -5.85 -23.84
CA THR A 146 -2.65 -5.80 -23.26
C THR A 146 -2.10 -4.38 -23.32
N TYR A 147 -1.23 -4.05 -22.38
CA TYR A 147 -0.49 -2.80 -22.41
C TYR A 147 0.78 -3.01 -23.23
N LEU A 148 0.98 -2.25 -24.31
CA LEU A 148 2.27 -2.17 -24.99
C LEU A 148 3.16 -1.26 -24.17
N PHE A 149 4.14 -1.85 -23.49
CA PHE A 149 5.17 -1.06 -22.84
C PHE A 149 6.12 -0.52 -23.90
N THR A 150 6.29 0.81 -23.96
CA THR A 150 7.49 1.38 -24.58
C THR A 150 8.51 1.69 -23.49
N ALA A 151 9.80 1.67 -23.83
CA ALA A 151 10.88 2.07 -22.90
C ALA A 151 10.73 3.52 -22.37
N ALA A 152 9.85 4.33 -22.99
CA ALA A 152 9.47 5.65 -22.49
C ALA A 152 8.38 5.62 -21.39
N ASP A 153 7.65 4.50 -21.22
CA ASP A 153 6.68 4.27 -20.14
C ASP A 153 7.32 3.81 -18.82
N ALA A 154 8.63 3.54 -18.82
CA ALA A 154 9.45 3.45 -17.60
C ALA A 154 9.44 4.74 -16.75
N LEU A 155 8.80 5.81 -17.25
CA LEU A 155 8.67 7.12 -16.61
C LEU A 155 7.27 7.40 -16.02
N LYS A 156 6.31 6.46 -16.04
CA LYS A 156 5.00 6.65 -15.41
C LYS A 156 4.79 5.74 -14.20
N PRO A 157 4.58 6.32 -13.00
CA PRO A 157 4.35 5.58 -11.77
C PRO A 157 2.89 5.17 -11.60
N ASN A 158 2.61 3.87 -11.45
CA ASN A 158 1.34 3.45 -10.88
C ASN A 158 1.44 3.59 -9.36
N GLY A 159 0.70 4.56 -8.82
CA GLY A 159 0.67 4.78 -7.39
C GLY A 159 -0.10 6.01 -6.92
N MET A 160 -1.02 6.55 -7.75
CA MET A 160 -2.23 7.28 -7.34
C MET A 160 -2.92 7.87 -8.58
N THR A 161 -4.25 7.77 -8.63
CA THR A 161 -5.14 8.40 -9.62
C THR A 161 -4.87 9.90 -9.77
N ASP A 162 -5.24 10.48 -10.92
CA ASP A 162 -5.10 11.88 -11.36
C ASP A 162 -5.65 12.98 -10.44
N GLN A 163 -6.01 12.68 -9.19
CA GLN A 163 -6.34 13.70 -8.21
C GLN A 163 -5.07 14.46 -7.83
N SER A 164 -4.99 15.70 -8.29
CA SER A 164 -4.09 16.72 -7.79
C SER A 164 -4.20 16.78 -6.27
N VAL A 165 -3.26 16.17 -5.55
CA VAL A 165 -3.10 16.42 -4.12
C VAL A 165 -2.76 17.90 -3.99
N THR A 166 -3.73 18.70 -3.53
CA THR A 166 -3.54 20.09 -3.10
C THR A 166 -2.38 20.14 -2.13
N ALA A 167 -1.60 21.23 -2.10
CA ALA A 167 -0.39 21.33 -1.30
C ALA A 167 -0.61 20.88 0.16
N ALA A 168 -0.23 19.64 0.47
CA ALA A 168 -0.39 19.01 1.77
C ALA A 168 0.93 19.17 2.54
N LEU A 169 0.81 19.50 3.82
CA LEU A 169 1.92 19.33 4.77
C LEU A 169 2.02 17.85 5.08
N VAL A 170 3.21 17.28 4.92
CA VAL A 170 3.47 15.87 5.22
C VAL A 170 4.69 15.75 6.14
N PRO A 171 4.71 14.78 7.05
CA PRO A 171 5.87 14.53 7.89
C PRO A 171 7.00 13.93 7.03
N ILE A 172 8.13 14.61 6.97
CA ILE A 172 9.38 14.12 6.37
C ILE A 172 10.43 14.01 7.48
N TYR A 173 11.11 12.86 7.56
CA TYR A 173 12.11 12.63 8.60
C TYR A 173 13.50 13.02 8.14
N TYR A 174 14.16 13.88 8.92
CA TYR A 174 15.50 14.36 8.65
C TYR A 174 16.45 14.03 9.81
N ASN A 175 17.72 13.77 9.52
CA ASN A 175 18.72 13.60 10.57
C ASN A 175 19.16 14.96 11.13
N SER A 176 19.32 15.00 12.45
CA SER A 176 19.88 16.13 13.16
C SER A 176 21.39 16.03 13.33
N ASP A 177 22.01 17.14 13.71
CA ASP A 177 23.42 17.23 14.10
C ASP A 177 23.77 16.38 15.34
N ARG A 178 22.76 15.85 16.03
CA ARG A 178 22.85 15.04 17.26
C ARG A 178 22.50 13.57 17.03
N ASP A 179 22.47 13.12 15.78
CA ASP A 179 22.12 11.73 15.43
C ASP A 179 20.70 11.34 15.90
N VAL A 180 19.77 12.30 15.87
CA VAL A 180 18.34 12.11 16.17
C VAL A 180 17.53 12.45 14.92
N GLN A 181 16.47 11.69 14.66
CA GLN A 181 15.59 11.97 13.53
C GLN A 181 14.42 12.85 13.92
N TYR A 182 14.20 13.92 13.16
CA TYR A 182 13.13 14.89 13.36
C TYR A 182 12.07 14.70 12.27
N PRO A 183 10.80 14.38 12.62
CA PRO A 183 9.71 14.58 11.68
C PRO A 183 9.50 16.08 11.52
N VAL A 184 9.57 16.57 10.30
CA VAL A 184 9.26 17.96 9.95
C VAL A 184 8.11 17.95 8.97
N TYR A 185 7.05 18.70 9.30
CA TYR A 185 5.94 18.84 8.38
C TYR A 185 6.31 19.83 7.27
N THR A 186 6.51 19.28 6.08
CA THR A 186 6.98 20.01 4.89
C THR A 186 5.86 20.09 3.86
N LYS A 187 5.71 21.26 3.25
CA LYS A 187 4.72 21.45 2.18
C LYS A 187 5.20 20.79 0.89
N LEU A 188 4.44 19.83 0.38
CA LEU A 188 4.73 19.24 -0.91
C LEU A 188 4.29 20.16 -2.05
N LYS A 189 5.17 20.41 -3.03
CA LYS A 189 4.81 21.10 -4.29
C LYS A 189 3.79 20.28 -5.06
N ALA A 190 2.64 20.83 -5.45
CA ALA A 190 1.57 20.11 -6.15
C ALA A 190 2.09 19.30 -7.35
N GLY A 191 1.55 18.09 -7.56
CA GLY A 191 1.97 17.22 -8.66
C GLY A 191 1.42 15.79 -8.55
N LYS A 192 1.63 15.02 -9.62
CA LYS A 192 1.26 13.59 -9.68
C LYS A 192 2.28 12.72 -8.91
N ASN A 193 1.87 11.54 -8.47
CA ASN A 193 2.64 10.59 -7.63
C ASN A 193 3.12 11.17 -6.29
N SER A 194 2.31 10.97 -5.25
CA SER A 194 2.58 11.40 -3.88
C SER A 194 3.87 10.76 -3.33
N PHE A 195 4.03 9.44 -3.42
CA PHE A 195 5.20 8.74 -2.88
C PHE A 195 6.52 9.27 -3.46
N ARG A 196 6.62 9.43 -4.78
CA ARG A 196 7.84 9.98 -5.40
C ARG A 196 8.12 11.40 -4.94
N ARG A 197 7.10 12.26 -4.85
CA ARG A 197 7.27 13.64 -4.37
C ARG A 197 7.82 13.68 -2.95
N ILE A 198 7.37 12.76 -2.11
CA ILE A 198 7.71 12.70 -0.69
C ILE A 198 9.12 12.19 -0.49
N ILE A 199 9.47 11.10 -1.16
CA ILE A 199 10.81 10.57 -1.14
C ILE A 199 11.78 11.60 -1.72
N ASN A 200 11.43 12.25 -2.83
CA ASN A 200 12.28 13.30 -3.41
C ASN A 200 12.30 14.59 -2.57
N THR A 201 11.43 14.73 -1.57
CA THR A 201 11.53 15.83 -0.59
C THR A 201 12.65 15.57 0.41
N LEU A 202 13.02 14.31 0.69
CA LEU A 202 14.21 13.97 1.49
C LEU A 202 15.53 14.41 0.84
N ALA A 203 15.54 14.62 -0.48
CA ALA A 203 16.69 15.18 -1.18
C ALA A 203 16.88 16.70 -0.90
N ASN A 204 15.87 17.37 -0.33
CA ASN A 204 15.92 18.79 0.01
C ASN A 204 15.94 18.97 1.52
N THR A 205 16.93 19.71 2.03
CA THR A 205 17.00 20.06 3.45
C THR A 205 15.95 21.13 3.79
N PRO A 206 15.15 20.96 4.87
CA PRO A 206 14.18 21.95 5.31
C PRO A 206 14.88 23.10 6.05
N ASN A 207 14.20 24.24 6.17
CA ASN A 207 14.68 25.33 7.02
C ASN A 207 14.15 25.14 8.45
N TYR A 208 14.73 24.17 9.16
CA TYR A 208 14.35 23.84 10.53
C TYR A 208 15.58 23.69 11.42
N PRO A 209 15.62 24.32 12.61
CA PRO A 209 16.80 24.29 13.47
C PRO A 209 17.26 22.88 13.86
N GLY A 210 18.58 22.65 13.86
CA GLY A 210 19.19 21.40 14.30
C GLY A 210 19.26 20.30 13.24
N ILE A 211 18.72 20.50 12.04
CA ILE A 211 18.83 19.53 10.94
C ILE A 211 20.17 19.69 10.21
N VAL A 212 20.79 18.56 9.87
CA VAL A 212 22.05 18.56 9.10
C VAL A 212 21.78 19.11 7.70
N GLU A 213 22.57 20.11 7.29
CA GLU A 213 22.54 20.69 5.94
C GLU A 213 23.14 19.75 4.87
N ARG A 214 22.49 18.61 4.66
CA ARG A 214 22.83 17.64 3.60
C ARG A 214 21.60 16.93 3.07
N THR A 215 21.72 16.37 1.87
CA THR A 215 20.77 15.43 1.27
C THR A 215 20.55 14.24 2.21
N GLN A 216 19.31 13.94 2.60
CA GLN A 216 19.02 12.80 3.49
C GLN A 216 18.71 11.51 2.75
N PHE A 217 18.35 11.61 1.48
CA PHE A 217 18.09 10.47 0.61
C PHE A 217 18.33 10.88 -0.85
N PRO A 218 18.91 10.00 -1.69
CA PRO A 218 19.13 10.32 -3.10
C PRO A 218 17.81 10.63 -3.80
N TYR A 219 17.89 11.44 -4.85
CA TYR A 219 16.75 11.67 -5.71
C TYR A 219 16.34 10.37 -6.40
N ILE A 220 15.05 10.05 -6.38
CA ILE A 220 14.50 8.84 -6.97
C ILE A 220 13.75 9.17 -8.26
N SER A 221 14.19 8.52 -9.34
CA SER A 221 13.59 8.64 -10.67
C SER A 221 12.33 7.79 -10.79
N TYR A 222 12.27 6.64 -10.10
CA TYR A 222 11.18 5.68 -10.23
C TYR A 222 10.70 5.15 -8.87
N VAL A 223 9.38 5.20 -8.68
CA VAL A 223 8.68 4.71 -7.50
C VAL A 223 7.46 3.94 -7.95
N TRP A 224 7.29 2.73 -7.42
CA TRP A 224 6.16 1.86 -7.70
C TRP A 224 5.57 1.32 -6.40
N TYR A 225 4.24 1.28 -6.30
CA TYR A 225 3.55 0.72 -5.14
C TYR A 225 2.67 -0.45 -5.57
N SER A 226 2.84 -1.59 -4.92
CA SER A 226 2.00 -2.78 -5.12
C SER A 226 1.86 -3.58 -3.82
N ALA A 227 0.64 -3.93 -3.45
CA ALA A 227 0.32 -4.80 -2.32
C ALA A 227 1.07 -4.45 -1.00
N GLY A 228 1.14 -3.16 -0.66
CA GLY A 228 1.84 -2.70 0.54
C GLY A 228 3.37 -2.64 0.42
N THR A 229 3.94 -2.88 -0.76
CA THR A 229 5.38 -2.77 -1.03
C THR A 229 5.65 -1.56 -1.91
N LEU A 230 6.62 -0.74 -1.51
CA LEU A 230 7.10 0.41 -2.25
C LEU A 230 8.47 0.11 -2.85
N GLU A 231 8.55 0.02 -4.18
CA GLU A 231 9.77 -0.26 -4.91
C GLU A 231 10.39 1.05 -5.41
N LEU A 232 11.67 1.25 -5.09
CA LEU A 232 12.44 2.45 -5.41
C LEU A 232 13.61 2.07 -6.30
N LYS A 233 13.68 2.64 -7.50
CA LYS A 233 14.79 2.40 -8.41
C LYS A 233 15.70 3.62 -8.50
N MET A 234 17.00 3.36 -8.40
CA MET A 234 18.05 4.37 -8.38
C MET A 234 19.28 3.89 -9.14
N LEU A 235 20.15 4.84 -9.49
CA LEU A 235 21.42 4.54 -10.14
C LEU A 235 22.52 4.42 -9.08
N SER A 236 23.48 3.51 -9.29
CA SER A 236 24.62 3.37 -8.36
C SER A 236 25.43 4.67 -8.19
N SER A 237 25.45 5.52 -9.22
CA SER A 237 26.09 6.84 -9.17
C SER A 237 25.45 7.78 -8.13
N GLU A 238 24.17 7.61 -7.81
CA GLU A 238 23.45 8.43 -6.82
C GLU A 238 23.78 8.02 -5.37
N LEU A 239 24.48 6.90 -5.18
CA LEU A 239 24.77 6.32 -3.86
C LEU A 239 26.13 6.69 -3.29
N THR A 240 26.99 7.34 -4.07
CA THR A 240 28.40 7.58 -3.69
C THR A 240 28.52 8.43 -2.42
N GLU A 241 27.63 9.41 -2.24
CA GLU A 241 27.61 10.28 -1.04
C GLU A 241 27.11 9.58 0.23
N PHE A 242 26.56 8.37 0.08
CA PHE A 242 25.93 7.60 1.15
C PHE A 242 26.69 6.30 1.45
N SER A 243 28.00 6.25 1.12
CA SER A 243 28.83 5.06 1.32
C SER A 243 29.37 4.90 2.74
N ASP A 244 29.33 5.96 3.57
CA ASP A 244 29.68 5.84 4.99
C ASP A 244 28.62 5.03 5.73
N PRO A 245 28.97 4.00 6.52
CA PRO A 245 28.00 3.12 7.18
C PRO A 245 27.00 3.84 8.09
N THR A 246 27.44 4.89 8.80
CA THR A 246 26.56 5.66 9.68
C THR A 246 25.59 6.50 8.87
N VAL A 247 26.09 7.14 7.80
CA VAL A 247 25.25 7.91 6.86
C VAL A 247 24.25 6.99 6.16
N ALA A 248 24.67 5.81 5.74
CA ALA A 248 23.85 4.80 5.09
C ALA A 248 22.68 4.35 5.97
N GLU A 249 22.95 3.97 7.21
CA GLU A 249 21.92 3.53 8.16
C GLU A 249 20.91 4.66 8.44
N ASN A 250 21.41 5.88 8.64
CA ASN A 250 20.58 7.05 8.91
C ASN A 250 19.74 7.47 7.69
N THR A 251 20.28 7.31 6.48
CA THR A 251 19.58 7.54 5.20
C THR A 251 18.40 6.57 5.05
N LEU A 252 18.64 5.28 5.30
CA LEU A 252 17.59 4.26 5.26
C LEU A 252 16.53 4.50 6.34
N LYS A 253 16.93 4.81 7.57
CA LYS A 253 15.97 5.13 8.65
C LYS A 253 15.10 6.33 8.32
N CYS A 254 15.68 7.39 7.73
CA CYS A 254 14.92 8.57 7.28
C CYS A 254 13.84 8.20 6.26
N LEU A 255 14.18 7.37 5.28
CA LEU A 255 13.24 6.86 4.30
C LEU A 255 12.13 6.05 4.97
N LEU A 256 12.48 5.06 5.79
CA LEU A 256 11.50 4.16 6.41
C LEU A 256 10.54 4.90 7.35
N ASN A 257 11.05 5.84 8.15
CA ASN A 257 10.22 6.65 9.04
C ASN A 257 9.35 7.65 8.27
N THR A 258 9.84 8.23 7.18
CA THR A 258 9.02 9.07 6.29
C THR A 258 7.87 8.28 5.67
N VAL A 259 8.14 7.06 5.21
CA VAL A 259 7.13 6.17 4.62
C VAL A 259 6.14 5.65 5.67
N LYS A 260 6.60 5.40 6.91
CA LYS A 260 5.77 5.00 8.06
C LYS A 260 4.65 6.03 8.33
N ASP A 261 5.02 7.30 8.46
CA ASP A 261 4.12 8.37 8.90
C ASP A 261 3.33 9.02 7.76
N PHE A 262 3.79 8.89 6.52
CA PHE A 262 3.09 9.47 5.38
C PHE A 262 1.88 8.66 4.90
N SER A 263 1.78 7.36 5.21
CA SER A 263 0.76 6.50 4.60
C SER A 263 -0.67 6.99 4.91
N GLY A 264 -1.27 7.70 3.94
CA GLY A 264 -2.70 8.05 3.92
C GLY A 264 -3.54 6.79 3.72
N ASP A 265 -4.42 6.75 2.72
CA ASP A 265 -5.28 5.57 2.48
C ASP A 265 -4.51 4.30 2.05
N LEU A 266 -3.23 4.43 1.70
CA LEU A 266 -2.37 3.33 1.26
C LEU A 266 -1.27 3.07 2.28
N VAL A 267 -1.38 1.92 2.95
CA VAL A 267 -0.38 1.47 3.92
C VAL A 267 0.82 0.88 3.18
N VAL A 268 2.01 1.43 3.43
CA VAL A 268 3.29 0.82 3.03
C VAL A 268 3.81 -0.01 4.20
N ASN A 269 4.04 -1.29 3.93
CA ASN A 269 4.56 -2.30 4.86
C ASN A 269 6.02 -2.65 4.57
N LYS A 270 6.42 -2.56 3.30
CA LYS A 270 7.76 -2.92 2.85
C LYS A 270 8.31 -1.89 1.87
N VAL A 271 9.62 -1.72 1.86
CA VAL A 271 10.35 -0.91 0.88
C VAL A 271 11.43 -1.76 0.22
N SER A 272 11.43 -1.84 -1.10
CA SER A 272 12.45 -2.57 -1.87
C SER A 272 13.27 -1.59 -2.71
N LEU A 273 14.58 -1.81 -2.80
CA LEU A 273 15.50 -0.97 -3.56
C LEU A 273 16.03 -1.74 -4.76
N ILE A 274 16.03 -1.09 -5.93
CA ILE A 274 16.52 -1.66 -7.19
C ILE A 274 17.63 -0.73 -7.72
N ILE A 275 18.82 -1.28 -7.95
CA ILE A 275 20.01 -0.51 -8.36
C ILE A 275 20.39 -0.89 -9.80
N ASP A 276 20.53 0.10 -10.69
CA ASP A 276 20.99 -0.10 -12.07
C ASP A 276 20.22 -1.21 -12.84
N GLU A 277 18.90 -1.33 -12.63
CA GLU A 277 18.05 -2.36 -13.27
C GLU A 277 18.38 -3.81 -12.90
N THR A 278 19.32 -4.01 -11.98
CA THR A 278 19.72 -5.33 -11.49
C THR A 278 19.31 -5.47 -10.03
N LYS A 279 19.08 -6.72 -9.60
CA LYS A 279 19.02 -7.05 -8.18
C LYS A 279 20.45 -7.01 -7.63
N SER A 280 20.98 -5.81 -7.41
CA SER A 280 22.16 -5.65 -6.57
C SER A 280 21.83 -6.22 -5.19
N SER A 281 22.77 -6.94 -4.58
CA SER A 281 22.61 -7.42 -3.20
C SER A 281 22.99 -6.36 -2.17
N LEU A 282 23.70 -5.30 -2.57
CA LEU A 282 24.23 -4.27 -1.68
C LEU A 282 23.94 -2.85 -2.19
N ALA A 283 23.65 -1.92 -1.28
CA ALA A 283 23.57 -0.47 -1.50
C ALA A 283 24.15 0.29 -0.30
N PHE A 284 24.23 1.62 -0.38
CA PHE A 284 24.59 2.50 0.75
C PHE A 284 25.78 1.98 1.59
N GLY A 285 26.95 1.77 0.98
CA GLY A 285 28.13 1.36 1.76
C GLY A 285 28.07 -0.07 2.34
N ASN A 286 27.46 -1.01 1.62
CA ASN A 286 27.33 -2.45 1.95
C ASN A 286 26.13 -2.84 2.84
N ILE A 287 25.06 -2.04 2.85
CA ILE A 287 23.76 -2.48 3.36
C ILE A 287 23.17 -3.51 2.39
N ALA A 288 22.77 -4.67 2.92
CA ALA A 288 22.05 -5.69 2.17
C ALA A 288 20.66 -5.19 1.72
N ILE A 289 20.35 -5.37 0.43
CA ILE A 289 19.09 -4.94 -0.21
C ILE A 289 18.43 -6.06 -1.04
N ASP A 290 18.93 -7.28 -0.90
CA ASP A 290 18.38 -8.48 -1.53
C ASP A 290 16.96 -8.79 -1.04
N GLU A 291 16.64 -8.42 0.20
CA GLU A 291 15.29 -8.47 0.77
C GLU A 291 14.68 -7.08 0.98
N PRO A 292 13.34 -6.93 0.86
CA PRO A 292 12.66 -5.69 1.19
C PRO A 292 12.78 -5.34 2.67
N PHE A 293 13.02 -4.07 2.97
CA PHE A 293 12.99 -3.51 4.31
C PHE A 293 11.56 -3.45 4.83
N THR A 294 11.33 -3.91 6.06
CA THR A 294 10.02 -3.80 6.70
C THR A 294 9.87 -2.44 7.37
N VAL A 295 8.70 -1.82 7.20
CA VAL A 295 8.34 -0.57 7.88
C VAL A 295 7.81 -0.92 9.27
N ASP A 296 8.56 -0.57 10.32
CA ASP A 296 8.16 -0.83 11.70
C ASP A 296 7.04 0.13 12.15
N ARG A 297 5.88 -0.42 12.51
CA ARG A 297 4.71 0.32 13.00
C ARG A 297 4.49 0.15 14.50
N ASN A 298 5.55 -0.12 15.25
CA ASN A 298 5.52 -0.04 16.70
C ASN A 298 4.95 1.31 17.16
N PRO A 299 4.14 1.32 18.26
CA PRO A 299 3.66 2.54 18.88
C PRO A 299 4.81 3.47 19.23
N GLN A 300 4.55 4.78 19.24
CA GLN A 300 5.58 5.78 19.48
C GLN A 300 5.23 6.67 20.67
N VAL A 301 6.25 6.99 21.46
CA VAL A 301 6.20 8.09 22.41
C VAL A 301 6.80 9.33 21.77
N TYR A 302 6.05 10.44 21.78
CA TYR A 302 6.52 11.74 21.33
C TYR A 302 7.09 12.51 22.52
N LEU A 303 8.41 12.68 22.52
CA LEU A 303 9.16 13.35 23.58
C LEU A 303 9.47 14.80 23.18
N PRO A 304 9.30 15.77 24.08
CA PRO A 304 9.59 17.16 23.78
C PRO A 304 11.09 17.44 23.87
N LEU A 305 11.63 18.06 22.83
CA LEU A 305 12.97 18.63 22.79
C LEU A 305 12.84 20.14 22.68
N LEU A 306 13.31 20.88 23.69
CA LEU A 306 13.38 22.33 23.63
C LEU A 306 14.76 22.74 23.13
N GLN A 307 14.85 23.23 21.88
CA GLN A 307 16.10 23.66 21.27
C GLN A 307 15.92 25.03 20.62
N ASN A 308 16.85 25.95 20.86
CA ASN A 308 16.85 27.30 20.26
C ASN A 308 15.53 28.07 20.47
N GLY A 309 14.86 27.84 21.60
CA GLY A 309 13.56 28.47 21.92
C GLY A 309 12.35 27.85 21.19
N GLN A 310 12.56 26.74 20.46
CA GLN A 310 11.50 26.02 19.76
C GLN A 310 11.31 24.62 20.37
N LEU A 311 10.05 24.27 20.62
CA LEU A 311 9.65 22.92 21.00
C LEU A 311 9.59 22.03 19.75
N THR A 312 10.30 20.91 19.79
CA THR A 312 10.31 19.88 18.74
C THR A 312 9.85 18.56 19.34
N TRP A 313 8.86 17.93 18.71
CA TRP A 313 8.36 16.60 19.10
C TRP A 313 9.17 15.49 18.44
N LEU A 314 9.73 14.60 19.26
CA LEU A 314 10.58 13.50 18.82
C LEU A 314 9.86 12.15 19.00
N PRO A 315 9.45 11.48 17.92
CA PRO A 315 8.91 10.14 18.01
C PRO A 315 10.02 9.15 18.36
N LYS A 316 9.72 8.27 19.31
CA LYS A 316 10.55 7.12 19.66
C LYS A 316 9.69 5.88 19.76
N ASP A 317 10.07 4.84 19.05
CA ASP A 317 9.36 3.58 19.08
C ASP A 317 9.43 2.99 20.50
N ILE A 318 8.31 2.47 20.96
CA ILE A 318 8.20 1.70 22.18
C ILE A 318 7.72 0.29 21.82
N THR A 319 8.13 -0.70 22.60
CA THR A 319 7.69 -2.08 22.37
C THR A 319 6.18 -2.18 22.60
N SER A 320 5.43 -2.53 21.57
CA SER A 320 4.00 -2.83 21.69
C SER A 320 3.78 -3.96 22.69
N ARG A 321 2.76 -3.85 23.54
CA ARG A 321 2.33 -4.90 24.47
C ARG A 321 1.02 -5.54 23.99
N GLU A 322 0.58 -6.58 24.69
CA GLU A 322 -0.63 -7.32 24.32
C GLU A 322 -1.89 -6.45 24.41
N THR A 323 -1.87 -5.46 25.30
CA THR A 323 -3.02 -4.55 25.51
C THR A 323 -2.65 -3.08 25.33
N ALA A 324 -3.67 -2.28 25.00
CA ALA A 324 -3.54 -0.82 24.94
C ALA A 324 -3.14 -0.22 26.31
N ASP A 325 -3.67 -0.77 27.41
CA ASP A 325 -3.34 -0.35 28.79
C ASP A 325 -1.86 -0.53 29.12
N GLU A 326 -1.28 -1.69 28.79
CA GLU A 326 0.15 -1.93 29.01
C GLU A 326 1.04 -1.06 28.12
N THR A 327 0.63 -0.86 26.86
CA THR A 327 1.37 -0.02 25.91
C THR A 327 1.37 1.43 26.36
N ILE A 328 0.23 1.99 26.77
CA ILE A 328 0.18 3.36 27.27
C ILE A 328 0.92 3.52 28.60
N LYS A 329 0.92 2.50 29.48
CA LYS A 329 1.77 2.51 30.68
C LYS A 329 3.26 2.65 30.34
N GLN A 330 3.74 2.04 29.25
CA GLN A 330 5.11 2.28 28.76
C GLN A 330 5.33 3.71 28.27
N ILE A 331 4.34 4.32 27.60
CA ILE A 331 4.37 5.74 27.20
C ILE A 331 4.49 6.64 28.45
N ILE A 332 3.68 6.38 29.48
CA ILE A 332 3.71 7.14 30.74
C ILE A 332 5.07 6.98 31.44
N ILE A 333 5.63 5.76 31.49
CA ILE A 333 6.98 5.52 32.03
C ILE A 333 8.03 6.29 31.23
N ALA A 334 7.93 6.33 29.90
CA ALA A 334 8.86 7.10 29.06
C ALA A 334 8.75 8.61 29.31
N TYR A 335 7.58 9.13 29.66
CA TYR A 335 7.41 10.53 30.10
C TYR A 335 8.01 10.83 31.46
N GLN A 336 8.01 9.87 32.38
CA GLN A 336 8.71 10.00 33.66
C GLN A 336 10.24 9.82 33.51
N HIS A 337 10.66 9.00 32.54
CA HIS A 337 12.04 8.52 32.37
C HIS A 337 12.50 8.51 30.90
N PRO A 338 12.60 9.68 30.24
CA PRO A 338 12.90 9.76 28.80
C PRO A 338 14.24 9.12 28.42
N TYR A 339 15.22 9.12 29.33
CA TYR A 339 16.53 8.50 29.14
C TYR A 339 16.50 6.98 28.93
N GLY A 340 15.41 6.32 29.34
CA GLY A 340 15.20 4.88 29.08
C GLY A 340 14.92 4.57 27.61
N VAL A 341 14.42 5.56 26.85
CA VAL A 341 14.01 5.40 25.44
C VAL A 341 14.82 6.28 24.48
N CYS A 342 15.41 7.38 24.95
CA CYS A 342 16.23 8.27 24.14
C CYS A 342 17.44 8.77 24.90
N LYS A 343 18.64 8.54 24.36
CA LYS A 343 19.91 9.06 24.90
C LYS A 343 20.15 10.52 24.49
N CYS A 344 19.20 11.40 24.76
CA CYS A 344 19.33 12.85 24.50
C CYS A 344 19.16 13.64 25.79
N SER A 345 20.24 14.28 26.26
CA SER A 345 20.31 15.04 27.53
C SER A 345 19.38 16.26 27.61
N GLU A 346 18.85 16.71 26.47
CA GLU A 346 17.98 17.88 26.38
C GLU A 346 16.50 17.53 26.48
N ILE A 347 16.15 16.24 26.43
CA ILE A 347 14.79 15.79 26.66
C ILE A 347 14.55 15.76 28.17
N SER A 348 13.61 16.59 28.61
CA SER A 348 13.18 16.65 30.01
C SER A 348 11.95 15.76 30.24
N PRO A 349 11.79 15.19 31.46
CA PRO A 349 10.58 14.44 31.81
C PRO A 349 9.30 15.27 31.64
N LEU A 350 8.28 14.63 31.05
CA LEU A 350 6.92 15.16 30.89
C LEU A 350 5.95 14.76 32.00
N LEU A 351 6.38 13.92 32.94
CA LEU A 351 5.59 13.62 34.13
C LEU A 351 6.52 13.47 35.34
N ALA A 352 6.07 13.97 36.49
CA ALA A 352 6.70 13.63 37.75
C ALA A 352 6.48 12.14 38.07
N LYS A 353 7.43 11.53 38.79
CA LYS A 353 7.34 10.11 39.20
C LYS A 353 6.11 9.78 40.05
N THR A 354 5.55 10.79 40.72
CA THR A 354 4.36 10.66 41.57
C THR A 354 3.06 10.61 40.76
N VAL A 355 3.09 11.00 39.48
CA VAL A 355 1.92 10.92 38.60
C VAL A 355 1.80 9.50 38.07
N GLU A 356 0.75 8.81 38.47
CA GLU A 356 0.52 7.41 38.10
C GLU A 356 -0.72 7.31 37.21
N LEU A 357 -0.61 6.51 36.15
CA LEU A 357 -1.76 6.06 35.38
C LEU A 357 -2.36 4.85 36.08
N GLU A 358 -3.51 5.04 36.71
CA GLU A 358 -4.23 4.02 37.47
C GLU A 358 -4.89 3.02 36.52
N GLN A 359 -5.47 3.51 35.43
CA GLN A 359 -6.20 2.69 34.47
C GLN A 359 -6.23 3.35 33.09
N ALA A 360 -6.13 2.54 32.03
CA ALA A 360 -6.52 2.94 30.69
C ALA A 360 -7.51 1.95 30.06
N ASN A 361 -8.55 2.49 29.41
CA ASN A 361 -9.55 1.68 28.71
C ASN A 361 -9.90 2.30 27.35
N VAL A 362 -10.19 1.44 26.38
CA VAL A 362 -10.65 1.85 25.05
C VAL A 362 -12.18 1.79 25.00
N VAL A 363 -12.81 2.89 24.58
CA VAL A 363 -14.27 2.97 24.37
C VAL A 363 -14.51 3.52 22.97
N GLY A 364 -14.92 2.67 22.03
CA GLY A 364 -14.87 3.01 20.60
C GLY A 364 -13.43 3.30 20.18
N ASN A 365 -13.19 4.41 19.47
CA ASN A 365 -11.85 4.86 19.08
C ASN A 365 -11.26 5.89 20.06
N THR A 366 -11.76 5.92 21.29
CA THR A 366 -11.32 6.87 22.33
C THR A 366 -10.62 6.14 23.47
N LEU A 367 -9.38 6.53 23.76
CA LEU A 367 -8.62 6.02 24.89
C LEU A 367 -8.88 6.87 26.15
N ARG A 368 -9.48 6.28 27.17
CA ARG A 368 -9.72 6.92 28.47
C ARG A 368 -8.53 6.65 29.39
N LEU A 369 -7.91 7.71 29.88
CA LEU A 369 -6.74 7.65 30.76
C LEU A 369 -7.11 8.19 32.15
N SER A 370 -7.12 7.31 33.16
CA SER A 370 -7.36 7.68 34.56
C SER A 370 -6.04 7.81 35.30
N PHE A 371 -5.78 9.01 35.81
CA PHE A 371 -4.61 9.33 36.61
C PHE A 371 -4.97 9.56 38.08
N ASN A 372 -3.97 9.45 38.94
CA ASN A 372 -4.10 9.89 40.33
C ASN A 372 -4.15 11.43 40.46
N ASN A 373 -4.50 11.93 41.66
CA ASN A 373 -4.60 13.37 41.94
C ASN A 373 -3.29 14.15 41.71
N ALA A 374 -2.13 13.47 41.74
CA ALA A 374 -0.84 14.12 41.57
C ALA A 374 -0.69 14.79 40.19
N LEU A 375 -1.42 14.33 39.16
CA LEU A 375 -1.43 14.96 37.84
C LEU A 375 -1.95 16.41 37.92
N ALA A 376 -3.08 16.63 38.60
CA ALA A 376 -3.68 17.96 38.74
C ALA A 376 -2.79 18.91 39.54
N GLU A 377 -2.19 18.41 40.63
CA GLU A 377 -1.26 19.19 41.46
C GLU A 377 -0.03 19.61 40.65
N TYR A 378 0.57 18.67 39.92
CA TYR A 378 1.74 18.93 39.11
C TYR A 378 1.50 19.97 38.00
N CYS A 379 0.33 19.92 37.37
CA CYS A 379 -0.08 20.87 36.31
C CYS A 379 -0.53 22.24 36.84
N LYS A 380 -0.90 22.35 38.12
CA LYS A 380 -1.34 23.62 38.71
C LYS A 380 -0.20 24.63 38.81
N ASP A 381 1.01 24.15 39.06
CA ASP A 381 2.19 24.98 39.31
C ASP A 381 2.92 25.41 38.02
N HIS A 382 2.45 24.96 36.84
CA HIS A 382 3.11 25.20 35.55
C HIS A 382 2.11 25.68 34.50
N THR A 383 2.34 26.85 33.90
CA THR A 383 1.37 27.46 32.95
C THR A 383 1.41 26.85 31.55
N ASP A 384 2.60 26.60 31.00
CA ASP A 384 2.77 26.12 29.62
C ASP A 384 2.85 24.59 29.52
N TYR A 385 3.11 23.95 30.66
CA TYR A 385 3.31 22.51 30.76
C TYR A 385 2.07 21.66 30.44
N PRO A 386 0.84 22.03 30.88
CA PRO A 386 -0.34 21.22 30.64
C PRO A 386 -0.64 21.07 29.14
N ALA A 387 -0.40 22.13 28.36
CA ALA A 387 -0.57 22.09 26.91
C ALA A 387 0.43 21.11 26.26
N THR A 388 1.71 21.22 26.60
CA THR A 388 2.76 20.31 26.12
C THR A 388 2.45 18.86 26.50
N LEU A 389 2.10 18.57 27.75
CA LEU A 389 1.76 17.22 28.18
C LEU A 389 0.56 16.65 27.41
N ILE A 390 -0.50 17.44 27.24
CA ILE A 390 -1.70 17.03 26.51
C ILE A 390 -1.38 16.74 25.04
N GLU A 391 -0.60 17.60 24.40
CA GLU A 391 -0.18 17.42 23.02
C GLU A 391 0.67 16.16 22.85
N GLY A 392 1.65 15.95 23.73
CA GLY A 392 2.47 14.75 23.75
C GLY A 392 1.63 13.48 23.94
N LEU A 393 0.74 13.47 24.94
CA LEU A 393 -0.17 12.35 25.18
C LEU A 393 -1.05 12.05 23.98
N ALA A 394 -1.62 13.09 23.34
CA ALA A 394 -2.45 12.92 22.15
C ALA A 394 -1.64 12.36 20.98
N LEU A 395 -0.43 12.88 20.73
CA LEU A 395 0.48 12.38 19.70
C LEU A 395 0.89 10.92 19.95
N SER A 396 1.18 10.56 21.20
CA SER A 396 1.66 9.21 21.53
C SER A 396 0.54 8.19 21.56
N ALA A 397 -0.60 8.52 22.17
CA ALA A 397 -1.75 7.62 22.28
C ALA A 397 -2.36 7.29 20.92
N THR A 398 -2.39 8.25 19.99
CA THR A 398 -2.94 8.05 18.63
C THR A 398 -1.99 7.29 17.70
N THR A 399 -0.85 6.81 18.20
CA THR A 399 -0.03 5.81 17.50
C THR A 399 -0.46 4.38 17.78
N LEU A 400 -1.30 4.16 18.79
CA LEU A 400 -1.90 2.84 19.04
C LEU A 400 -2.95 2.57 17.94
N PRO A 401 -3.07 1.32 17.47
CA PRO A 401 -4.10 0.94 16.52
C PRO A 401 -5.50 1.32 16.99
N ASP A 402 -6.33 1.82 16.08
CA ASP A 402 -7.76 2.16 16.28
C ASP A 402 -8.04 3.27 17.31
N ILE A 403 -7.03 4.04 17.74
CA ILE A 403 -7.20 5.18 18.66
C ILE A 403 -7.11 6.51 17.91
N ASP A 404 -8.21 7.26 17.89
CA ASP A 404 -8.31 8.58 17.23
C ASP A 404 -8.21 9.75 18.22
N SER A 405 -8.54 9.50 19.50
CA SER A 405 -8.64 10.54 20.52
C SER A 405 -8.41 10.01 21.94
N ILE A 406 -8.18 10.94 22.87
CA ILE A 406 -8.02 10.63 24.30
C ILE A 406 -9.00 11.42 25.18
N GLU A 407 -9.38 10.83 26.31
CA GLU A 407 -10.06 11.52 27.41
C GLU A 407 -9.24 11.37 28.68
N LEU A 408 -9.14 12.43 29.47
CA LEU A 408 -8.40 12.44 30.73
C LEU A 408 -9.36 12.38 31.92
N TYR A 409 -9.02 11.58 32.90
CA TYR A 409 -9.78 11.40 34.15
C TYR A 409 -8.84 11.50 35.35
N ILE A 410 -9.40 11.91 36.49
CA ILE A 410 -8.79 11.75 37.80
C ILE A 410 -9.70 10.84 38.62
N GLY A 411 -9.24 9.61 38.89
CA GLY A 411 -10.11 8.52 39.29
C GLY A 411 -11.29 8.39 38.32
N GLU A 412 -12.52 8.46 38.83
CA GLU A 412 -13.73 8.34 38.00
C GLU A 412 -14.19 9.67 37.37
N THR A 413 -13.54 10.79 37.69
CA THR A 413 -14.00 12.12 37.24
C THR A 413 -13.35 12.50 35.92
N LYS A 414 -14.17 12.65 34.87
CA LYS A 414 -13.71 13.20 33.59
C LYS A 414 -13.23 14.64 33.75
N LEU A 415 -12.04 14.92 33.27
CA LEU A 415 -11.53 16.28 33.17
C LEU A 415 -12.04 16.95 31.89
N ASN A 416 -12.34 18.24 32.00
CA ASN A 416 -12.55 19.14 30.86
C ASN A 416 -11.50 20.27 30.82
N LYS A 417 -10.53 20.24 31.73
CA LYS A 417 -9.37 21.12 31.75
C LYS A 417 -8.24 20.49 32.57
N LEU A 418 -7.02 20.88 32.26
CA LEU A 418 -5.82 20.56 33.03
C LEU A 418 -4.98 21.83 33.17
N GLY A 419 -4.81 22.33 34.39
CA GLY A 419 -4.26 23.66 34.61
C GLY A 419 -5.09 24.74 33.89
N ASN A 420 -4.43 25.53 33.04
CA ASN A 420 -5.08 26.57 32.24
C ASN A 420 -5.57 26.08 30.86
N TYR A 421 -5.30 24.82 30.50
CA TYR A 421 -5.65 24.27 29.20
C TYR A 421 -7.02 23.58 29.27
N ALA A 422 -8.03 24.13 28.58
CA ALA A 422 -9.39 23.61 28.56
C ALA A 422 -9.65 22.74 27.31
N PHE A 423 -10.45 21.70 27.48
CA PHE A 423 -10.87 20.75 26.44
C PHE A 423 -12.26 20.21 26.75
N ASP A 424 -13.26 20.63 25.97
CA ASP A 424 -14.65 20.20 26.19
C ASP A 424 -14.99 18.88 25.49
N ASN A 425 -14.17 18.47 24.52
CA ASN A 425 -14.31 17.26 23.73
C ASN A 425 -13.11 16.32 23.95
N PRO A 426 -13.21 15.03 23.57
CA PRO A 426 -12.04 14.17 23.47
C PRO A 426 -10.91 14.86 22.70
N ILE A 427 -9.71 14.77 23.23
CA ILE A 427 -8.53 15.46 22.71
C ILE A 427 -8.04 14.68 21.49
N LEU A 428 -7.96 15.37 20.36
CA LEU A 428 -7.50 14.82 19.09
C LEU A 428 -6.00 15.00 18.91
N ARG A 429 -5.40 14.16 18.06
CA ARG A 429 -4.04 14.36 17.57
C ARG A 429 -3.92 15.74 16.89
N PRO A 430 -2.90 16.54 17.19
CA PRO A 430 -2.59 17.75 16.41
C PRO A 430 -2.42 17.39 14.94
N LEU A 431 -3.02 18.19 14.05
CA LEU A 431 -2.91 17.97 12.59
C LEU A 431 -1.48 18.12 12.11
N TYR A 432 -0.74 19.09 12.66
CA TYR A 432 0.63 19.41 12.29
C TYR A 432 1.44 19.75 13.54
N PHE A 433 2.70 19.32 13.56
CA PHE A 433 3.69 19.67 14.57
C PHE A 433 5.06 19.78 13.87
N ASN A 434 6.08 20.38 14.49
CA ASN A 434 7.41 20.57 13.87
C ASN A 434 7.33 21.10 12.42
N VAL A 435 6.56 22.16 12.18
CA VAL A 435 6.34 22.67 10.81
C VAL A 435 7.58 23.41 10.33
N ASP A 436 8.00 23.18 9.07
CA ASP A 436 9.09 23.96 8.45
C ASP A 436 8.75 25.45 8.46
N LEU A 437 9.67 26.27 9.00
CA LEU A 437 9.49 27.70 9.25
C LEU A 437 9.21 28.50 7.98
N ASN A 438 9.59 27.97 6.81
CA ASN A 438 9.26 28.59 5.53
C ASN A 438 7.74 28.69 5.28
N TYR A 439 6.91 27.93 6.01
CA TYR A 439 5.47 27.83 5.78
C TYR A 439 4.60 28.43 6.88
N ILE A 440 5.20 29.08 7.90
CA ILE A 440 4.47 29.71 9.02
C ILE A 440 4.20 31.22 8.75
N LYS A 441 4.43 31.71 7.53
CA LYS A 441 4.33 33.14 7.18
C LYS A 441 2.93 33.62 6.83
#